data_AF-A0A0L7LSH8-F1
#
_entry.id   AF-A0A0L7LSH8-F1
#
_cell.length_a   1.000
_cell.length_b   1.000
_cell.length_c   1.000
_cell.angle_alpha   90.00
_cell.angle_beta   90.00
_cell.angle_gamma   90.00
#
_symmetry.space_group_name_H-M   'P 1'
#
loop_
_entity.id
_entity.type
_entity.pdbx_description
1 polymer ?
#
loop_
_entity_poly.entity_id
_entity_poly.type
_entity_poly.pdbx_seq_one_letter_code
_entity_poly.pdbx_strand_id
1 'polypeptide(L)'
;VAWIRADDQTILTLHTRLVTHSSRYAVSNDSPRSWHLHIRPLKVEDRGLPPNIVDEGTSSDLVSQEGHDSSLSCKAEGRPLPRILWRREDGTNIQLRNEIGELKKVAPTIIVSTKVIGKHEISEERISQYQMRTFLVLTEFSSQDAGTYTCVATNTMGKAEGTLRLYDTMQNVIEQSVLDNNWLPTAESTGSSAHQALPLPTLALLSMLPYVKNFILSSLSSFSLDMDLNNFKYFTRRVR
;
A
#
# COMPACT_ATOMS: atom_id res chain seq x y z
N VAL A 1 16.39 38.31 -12.33
CA VAL A 1 16.42 36.84 -12.17
C VAL A 1 16.45 36.48 -10.68
N ALA A 2 15.80 35.39 -10.28
CA ALA A 2 15.88 34.84 -8.93
C ALA A 2 16.08 33.33 -9.04
N TRP A 3 16.83 32.74 -8.11
CA TRP A 3 17.01 31.30 -8.03
C TRP A 3 16.28 30.77 -6.80
N ILE A 4 15.43 29.77 -6.99
CA ILE A 4 14.59 29.19 -5.96
C ILE A 4 14.88 27.70 -5.91
N ARG A 5 15.03 27.16 -4.69
CA ARG A 5 15.25 25.73 -4.48
C ARG A 5 13.93 24.98 -4.69
N ALA A 6 13.95 23.92 -5.50
CA ALA A 6 12.72 23.24 -5.94
C ALA A 6 12.05 22.37 -4.87
N ASP A 7 12.78 21.90 -3.85
CA ASP A 7 12.28 21.01 -2.81
C ASP A 7 11.40 21.71 -1.75
N ASP A 8 11.74 22.94 -1.38
CA ASP A 8 11.07 23.70 -0.32
C ASP A 8 10.75 25.15 -0.68
N GLN A 9 10.89 25.53 -1.96
CA GLN A 9 10.62 26.87 -2.46
C GLN A 9 11.45 27.98 -1.80
N THR A 10 12.58 27.65 -1.16
CA THR A 10 13.47 28.66 -0.57
C THR A 10 14.09 29.54 -1.66
N ILE A 11 13.95 30.86 -1.52
CA ILE A 11 14.66 31.82 -2.36
C ILE A 11 16.15 31.79 -2.00
N LEU A 12 16.99 31.34 -2.92
CA LEU A 12 18.43 31.31 -2.74
C LEU A 12 19.01 32.69 -2.99
N THR A 13 18.66 33.31 -4.11
CA THR A 13 19.24 34.58 -4.57
C THR A 13 18.21 35.44 -5.28
N LEU A 14 18.38 36.75 -5.17
CA LEU A 14 17.64 37.76 -5.92
C LEU A 14 18.63 38.63 -6.68
N HIS A 15 18.67 38.47 -8.00
CA HIS A 15 19.65 39.09 -8.90
C HIS A 15 21.08 38.69 -8.48
N THR A 16 21.90 39.64 -8.06
CA THR A 16 23.28 39.39 -7.61
C THR A 16 23.39 39.23 -6.09
N ARG A 17 22.27 39.32 -5.36
CA ARG A 17 22.27 39.24 -3.89
C ARG A 17 21.89 37.84 -3.44
N LEU A 18 22.71 37.31 -2.55
CA LEU A 18 22.41 36.09 -1.81
C LEU A 18 21.32 36.40 -0.76
N VAL A 19 20.24 35.62 -0.76
CA VAL A 19 19.14 35.73 0.20
C VAL A 19 19.25 34.63 1.27
N THR A 20 19.80 33.47 0.91
CA THR A 20 20.03 32.36 1.84
C THR A 20 21.23 32.59 2.76
N HIS A 21 21.17 32.03 3.98
CA HIS A 21 22.29 32.01 4.94
C HIS A 21 23.45 31.09 4.53
N SER A 22 23.26 30.23 3.52
CA SER A 22 24.31 29.32 3.10
C SER A 22 25.29 30.00 2.15
N SER A 23 26.55 30.13 2.59
CA SER A 23 27.65 30.66 1.79
C SER A 23 28.05 29.79 0.59
N ARG A 24 27.42 28.62 0.42
CA ARG A 24 27.70 27.71 -0.70
C ARG A 24 27.19 28.23 -2.04
N TYR A 25 26.18 29.09 -2.01
CA TYR A 25 25.58 29.61 -3.22
C TYR A 25 26.19 30.98 -3.55
N ALA A 26 26.54 31.18 -4.81
CA ALA A 26 26.98 32.46 -5.32
C ALA A 26 26.38 32.71 -6.70
N VAL A 27 26.24 33.96 -7.11
CA VAL A 27 25.75 34.32 -8.44
C VAL A 27 26.80 35.17 -9.13
N SER A 28 27.12 34.82 -10.37
CA SER A 28 27.86 35.71 -11.27
C SER A 28 26.97 36.12 -12.44
N ASN A 29 27.29 37.24 -13.05
CA ASN A 29 26.66 37.69 -14.28
C ASN A 29 27.72 38.18 -15.25
N ASP A 30 27.78 37.56 -16.43
CA ASP A 30 28.77 37.93 -17.46
C ASP A 30 28.20 39.02 -18.38
N SER A 31 26.88 39.22 -18.36
CA SER A 31 26.14 40.18 -19.18
C SER A 31 24.79 40.51 -18.52
N PRO A 32 24.14 41.64 -18.83
CA PRO A 32 22.77 41.93 -18.38
C PRO A 32 21.70 40.90 -18.79
N ARG A 33 22.04 39.84 -19.55
CA ARG A 33 21.11 38.74 -19.91
C ARG A 33 21.54 37.36 -19.43
N SER A 34 22.75 37.20 -18.86
CA SER A 34 23.27 35.89 -18.44
C SER A 34 23.60 35.89 -16.96
N TRP A 35 22.94 35.03 -16.20
CA TRP A 35 23.16 34.82 -14.76
C TRP A 35 23.51 33.36 -14.52
N HIS A 36 24.56 33.13 -13.75
CA HIS A 36 25.05 31.80 -13.41
C HIS A 36 24.97 31.60 -11.90
N LEU A 37 24.28 30.55 -11.47
CA LEU A 37 24.29 30.10 -10.08
C LEU A 37 25.47 29.13 -9.88
N HIS A 38 26.29 29.44 -8.89
CA HIS A 38 27.41 28.61 -8.44
C HIS A 38 27.03 27.94 -7.12
N ILE A 39 27.27 26.64 -7.02
CA ILE A 39 27.04 25.86 -5.79
C ILE A 39 28.36 25.19 -5.40
N ARG A 40 28.99 25.61 -4.30
CA ARG A 40 30.28 25.06 -3.83
C ARG A 40 30.41 25.06 -2.30
N PRO A 41 30.84 23.95 -1.66
CA PRO A 41 31.04 22.63 -2.26
C PRO A 41 29.71 21.97 -2.61
N LEU A 42 29.70 21.14 -3.65
CA LEU A 42 28.55 20.30 -3.98
C LEU A 42 28.38 19.23 -2.91
N LYS A 43 27.13 18.98 -2.54
CA LYS A 43 26.71 17.91 -1.64
C LYS A 43 25.93 16.86 -2.41
N VAL A 44 25.90 15.64 -1.88
CA VAL A 44 25.13 14.53 -2.46
C VAL A 44 23.64 14.88 -2.58
N GLU A 45 23.09 15.66 -1.63
CA GLU A 45 21.71 16.13 -1.67
C GLU A 45 21.38 17.11 -2.81
N ASP A 46 22.37 17.82 -3.36
CA ASP A 46 22.16 18.81 -4.44
C ASP A 46 21.77 18.14 -5.77
N ARG A 47 22.06 16.83 -5.94
CA ARG A 47 21.77 16.08 -7.17
C ARG A 47 20.28 15.76 -7.36
N GLY A 48 19.47 15.93 -6.32
CA GLY A 48 18.10 15.43 -6.29
C GLY A 48 18.02 13.91 -6.21
N LEU A 49 16.80 13.37 -6.11
CA LEU A 49 16.51 11.94 -6.16
C LEU A 49 15.22 11.74 -6.96
N PRO A 50 15.20 10.84 -7.97
CA PRO A 50 13.95 10.48 -8.63
C PRO A 50 12.96 9.89 -7.64
N PRO A 51 11.66 9.87 -7.96
CA PRO A 51 10.67 9.26 -7.10
C PRO A 51 10.96 7.75 -6.97
N ASN A 52 10.70 7.21 -5.80
CA ASN A 52 10.73 5.78 -5.52
C ASN A 52 9.45 5.41 -4.75
N ILE A 53 8.76 4.36 -5.17
CA ILE A 53 7.59 3.84 -4.44
C ILE A 53 8.11 3.00 -3.28
N VAL A 54 7.60 3.26 -2.09
CA VAL A 54 7.99 2.57 -0.86
C VAL A 54 6.93 1.51 -0.56
N ASP A 55 7.32 0.23 -0.60
CA ASP A 55 6.41 -0.88 -0.34
C ASP A 55 5.78 -0.78 1.06
N GLU A 56 6.58 -0.39 2.06
CA GLU A 56 6.08 -0.17 3.41
C GLU A 56 5.12 1.04 3.47
N GLY A 57 3.83 0.74 3.62
CA GLY A 57 2.76 1.74 3.61
C GLY A 57 2.14 1.98 2.24
N THR A 58 2.55 1.24 1.21
CA THR A 58 1.82 1.09 -0.05
C THR A 58 0.98 -0.18 0.03
N SER A 59 -0.27 -0.13 -0.42
CA SER A 59 -1.14 -1.30 -0.47
C SER A 59 -0.65 -2.27 -1.54
N SER A 60 -0.58 -3.55 -1.19
CA SER A 60 -0.49 -4.64 -2.17
C SER A 60 -1.86 -4.95 -2.76
N ASP A 61 -1.95 -6.00 -3.57
CA ASP A 61 -3.22 -6.57 -4.00
C ASP A 61 -4.17 -6.83 -2.81
N LEU A 62 -5.45 -6.52 -3.00
CA LEU A 62 -6.47 -6.64 -1.96
C LEU A 62 -7.82 -7.08 -2.51
N VAL A 63 -8.62 -7.67 -1.61
CA VAL A 63 -10.00 -8.06 -1.87
C VAL A 63 -10.91 -7.17 -1.06
N SER A 64 -11.89 -6.57 -1.73
CA SER A 64 -12.88 -5.70 -1.14
C SER A 64 -14.24 -6.36 -1.11
N GLN A 65 -15.07 -5.97 -0.15
CA GLN A 65 -16.43 -6.47 -0.03
C GLN A 65 -17.41 -5.44 -0.58
N GLU A 66 -18.40 -5.88 -1.37
CA GLU A 66 -19.44 -4.99 -1.89
C GLU A 66 -20.15 -4.22 -0.77
N GLY A 67 -20.46 -2.95 -1.05
CA GLY A 67 -21.10 -2.01 -0.14
C GLY A 67 -20.19 -1.42 0.94
N HIS A 68 -18.92 -1.83 1.04
CA HIS A 68 -17.96 -1.31 2.03
C HIS A 68 -16.96 -0.34 1.41
N ASP A 69 -16.39 0.53 2.23
CA ASP A 69 -15.36 1.45 1.78
C ASP A 69 -14.02 0.72 1.64
N SER A 70 -13.34 0.94 0.51
CA SER A 70 -12.03 0.36 0.21
C SER A 70 -10.97 1.45 0.16
N SER A 71 -9.88 1.30 0.91
CA SER A 71 -8.82 2.31 0.99
C SER A 71 -7.50 1.78 0.43
N LEU A 72 -7.02 2.44 -0.62
CA LEU A 72 -5.75 2.16 -1.29
C LEU A 72 -4.72 3.18 -0.81
N SER A 73 -3.54 2.75 -0.40
CA SER A 73 -2.45 3.63 0.04
C SER A 73 -1.27 3.52 -0.92
N CYS A 74 -0.61 4.63 -1.20
CA CYS A 74 0.65 4.66 -1.93
C CYS A 74 1.61 5.67 -1.30
N LYS A 75 2.78 5.18 -0.87
CA LYS A 75 3.84 5.97 -0.27
C LYS A 75 4.99 6.08 -1.26
N ALA A 76 5.49 7.30 -1.45
CA ALA A 76 6.65 7.54 -2.30
C ALA A 76 7.64 8.47 -1.62
N GLU A 77 8.91 8.31 -1.99
CA GLU A 77 10.00 9.18 -1.57
C GLU A 77 10.70 9.80 -2.78
N GLY A 78 11.30 10.98 -2.61
CA GLY A 78 12.02 11.66 -3.68
C GLY A 78 12.46 13.07 -3.30
N ARG A 79 13.37 13.64 -4.10
CA ARG A 79 13.82 15.04 -3.95
C ARG A 79 13.89 15.72 -5.33
N PRO A 80 13.08 16.76 -5.60
CA PRO A 80 12.01 17.34 -4.78
C PRO A 80 10.92 16.35 -4.37
N LEU A 81 10.14 16.69 -3.34
CA LEU A 81 9.04 15.84 -2.87
C LEU A 81 8.11 15.48 -4.06
N PRO A 82 7.82 14.20 -4.32
CA PRO A 82 7.03 13.82 -5.47
C PRO A 82 5.54 14.13 -5.28
N ARG A 83 4.87 14.45 -6.39
CA ARG A 83 3.41 14.45 -6.48
C ARG A 83 2.96 13.05 -6.89
N ILE A 84 1.98 12.49 -6.17
CA ILE A 84 1.41 11.17 -6.46
C ILE A 84 0.01 11.35 -7.04
N LEU A 85 -0.26 10.67 -8.15
CA LEU A 85 -1.57 10.65 -8.80
C LEU A 85 -2.04 9.21 -8.96
N TRP A 86 -3.34 8.97 -8.79
CA TRP A 86 -3.95 7.67 -9.06
C TRP A 86 -4.47 7.60 -10.48
N ARG A 87 -4.26 6.45 -11.12
CA ARG A 87 -4.74 6.12 -12.45
C ARG A 87 -5.33 4.71 -12.44
N ARG A 88 -6.48 4.54 -13.07
CA ARG A 88 -7.06 3.21 -13.34
C ARG A 88 -6.72 2.77 -14.76
N GLU A 89 -6.39 1.50 -14.97
CA GLU A 89 -5.92 1.00 -16.27
C GLU A 89 -7.04 0.87 -17.32
N ASP A 90 -8.29 0.71 -16.90
CA ASP A 90 -9.45 0.53 -17.80
C ASP A 90 -9.96 1.83 -18.44
N GLY A 91 -9.32 2.97 -18.15
CA GLY A 91 -9.69 4.28 -18.69
C GLY A 91 -10.89 4.92 -18.02
N THR A 92 -11.50 4.30 -17.00
CA THR A 92 -12.47 4.99 -16.14
C THR A 92 -11.70 5.97 -15.25
N ASN A 93 -11.67 7.24 -15.68
CA ASN A 93 -10.84 8.24 -15.04
C ASN A 93 -11.33 8.55 -13.62
N ILE A 94 -10.41 8.53 -12.65
CA ILE A 94 -10.56 9.13 -11.33
C ILE A 94 -10.55 10.65 -11.53
N GLN A 95 -11.73 11.23 -11.77
CA GLN A 95 -11.89 12.63 -12.15
C GLN A 95 -11.73 13.55 -10.92
N LEU A 96 -10.53 14.07 -10.70
CA LEU A 96 -10.28 15.08 -9.67
C LEU A 96 -11.11 16.34 -9.94
N ARG A 97 -11.97 16.74 -9.00
CA ARG A 97 -12.52 18.09 -9.03
C ARG A 97 -11.42 19.04 -8.55
N ASN A 98 -11.19 20.13 -9.27
CA ASN A 98 -10.38 21.25 -8.79
C ASN A 98 -11.13 22.03 -7.68
N GLU A 99 -11.72 21.34 -6.71
CA GLU A 99 -12.13 21.96 -5.46
C GLU A 99 -10.91 21.96 -4.55
N ILE A 100 -10.56 23.13 -4.03
CA ILE A 100 -9.47 23.30 -3.08
C ILE A 100 -9.76 22.34 -1.91
N GLY A 101 -8.93 21.31 -1.77
CA GLY A 101 -9.11 20.29 -0.73
C GLY A 101 -9.12 20.92 0.66
N GLU A 102 -9.87 20.32 1.56
CA GLU A 102 -9.91 20.74 2.96
C GLU A 102 -8.57 20.38 3.61
N LEU A 103 -7.88 21.38 4.18
CA LEU A 103 -6.65 21.20 4.93
C LEU A 103 -7.00 20.67 6.33
N LYS A 104 -6.85 19.37 6.55
CA LYS A 104 -6.96 18.77 7.88
C LYS A 104 -5.58 18.75 8.53
N LYS A 105 -5.37 19.66 9.49
CA LYS A 105 -4.15 19.69 10.32
C LYS A 105 -4.22 18.58 11.37
N VAL A 106 -3.64 17.42 11.05
CA VAL A 106 -3.52 16.29 11.98
C VAL A 106 -2.10 16.27 12.51
N ALA A 107 -1.81 17.03 13.58
CA ALA A 107 -0.45 17.15 14.11
C ALA A 107 0.19 15.76 14.34
N PRO A 108 1.43 15.50 13.89
CA PRO A 108 2.41 16.42 13.28
C PRO A 108 2.31 16.57 11.74
N THR A 109 1.36 15.90 11.08
CA THR A 109 1.27 15.79 9.62
C THR A 109 0.21 16.71 9.00
N ILE A 110 0.46 17.21 7.79
CA ILE A 110 -0.55 17.93 7.02
C ILE A 110 -1.24 16.90 6.12
N ILE A 111 -2.55 16.71 6.33
CA ILE A 111 -3.39 15.90 5.46
C ILE A 111 -4.26 16.84 4.64
N VAL A 112 -4.18 16.75 3.32
CA VAL A 112 -5.04 17.50 2.39
C VAL A 112 -6.03 16.51 1.79
N SER A 113 -7.31 16.63 2.13
CA SER A 113 -8.37 15.78 1.56
C SER A 113 -9.07 16.53 0.43
N THR A 114 -8.95 16.01 -0.79
CA THR A 114 -9.70 16.47 -1.96
C THR A 114 -10.79 15.45 -2.27
N LYS A 115 -12.06 15.86 -2.13
CA LYS A 115 -13.18 15.06 -2.60
C LYS A 115 -13.15 15.05 -4.13
N VAL A 116 -13.04 13.86 -4.71
CA VAL A 116 -13.01 13.64 -6.16
C VAL A 116 -14.47 13.57 -6.64
N ILE A 117 -14.72 13.80 -7.93
CA ILE A 117 -16.09 13.70 -8.47
C ILE A 117 -16.59 12.26 -8.29
N GLY A 118 -17.79 12.10 -7.72
CA GLY A 118 -18.43 10.80 -7.50
C GLY A 118 -18.13 10.19 -6.13
N LYS A 119 -17.80 8.89 -6.11
CA LYS A 119 -17.61 8.06 -4.91
C LYS A 119 -16.14 7.88 -4.48
N HIS A 120 -15.25 8.71 -5.01
CA HIS A 120 -13.82 8.65 -4.73
C HIS A 120 -13.43 9.78 -3.78
N GLU A 121 -12.58 9.49 -2.79
CA GLU A 121 -11.95 10.50 -1.95
C GLU A 121 -10.43 10.30 -1.99
N ILE A 122 -9.68 11.35 -2.31
CA ILE A 122 -8.22 11.32 -2.29
C ILE A 122 -7.74 12.18 -1.13
N SER A 123 -6.87 11.61 -0.30
CA SER A 123 -6.14 12.36 0.71
C SER A 123 -4.63 12.26 0.48
N GLU A 124 -3.93 13.35 0.74
CA GLU A 124 -2.47 13.46 0.65
C GLU A 124 -1.89 13.78 2.02
N GLU A 125 -0.90 13.01 2.46
CA GLU A 125 -0.24 13.11 3.74
C GLU A 125 1.26 13.36 3.55
N ARG A 126 1.74 14.55 3.95
CA ARG A 126 3.17 14.89 3.89
C ARG A 126 3.92 14.41 5.14
N ILE A 127 4.38 13.16 5.11
CA ILE A 127 5.13 12.53 6.22
C ILE A 127 6.44 13.27 6.53
N SER A 128 7.16 13.72 5.49
CA SER A 128 8.38 14.52 5.66
C SER A 128 8.62 15.45 4.48
N GLN A 129 9.77 16.12 4.47
CA GLN A 129 10.23 16.90 3.32
C GLN A 129 10.57 16.06 2.07
N TYR A 130 10.73 14.74 2.21
CA TYR A 130 11.09 13.83 1.10
C TYR A 130 10.14 12.64 0.96
N GLN A 131 9.17 12.47 1.85
CA GLN A 131 8.20 11.37 1.82
C GLN A 131 6.77 11.91 1.84
N MET A 132 5.96 11.38 0.94
CA MET A 132 4.53 11.67 0.80
C MET A 132 3.76 10.35 0.75
N ARG A 133 2.55 10.35 1.29
CA ARG A 133 1.60 9.25 1.13
C ARG A 133 0.31 9.79 0.55
N THR A 134 -0.32 9.05 -0.34
CA THR A 134 -1.69 9.32 -0.80
C THR A 134 -2.58 8.14 -0.48
N PHE A 135 -3.82 8.42 -0.12
CA PHE A 135 -4.88 7.44 0.00
C PHE A 135 -5.96 7.70 -1.06
N LEU A 136 -6.42 6.64 -1.72
CA LEU A 136 -7.61 6.64 -2.56
C LEU A 136 -8.66 5.77 -1.89
N VAL A 137 -9.73 6.41 -1.43
CA VAL A 137 -10.88 5.76 -0.82
C VAL A 137 -11.99 5.62 -1.86
N LEU A 138 -12.45 4.40 -2.07
CA LEU A 138 -13.62 4.03 -2.86
C LEU A 138 -14.78 3.85 -1.87
N THR A 139 -15.75 4.75 -1.85
CA THR A 139 -16.91 4.62 -0.96
C THR A 139 -17.95 3.68 -1.56
N GLU A 140 -18.56 2.81 -0.76
CA GLU A 140 -19.55 1.82 -1.23
C GLU A 140 -19.03 1.03 -2.45
N PHE A 141 -18.00 0.21 -2.22
CA PHE A 141 -17.36 -0.60 -3.25
C PHE A 141 -18.38 -1.46 -4.02
N SER A 142 -18.20 -1.57 -5.33
CA SER A 142 -18.94 -2.49 -6.18
C SER A 142 -18.01 -3.26 -7.11
N SER A 143 -18.48 -4.38 -7.66
CA SER A 143 -17.79 -5.14 -8.72
C SER A 143 -17.27 -4.30 -9.90
N GLN A 144 -17.86 -3.13 -10.17
CA GLN A 144 -17.40 -2.18 -11.20
C GLN A 144 -16.16 -1.38 -10.82
N ASP A 145 -15.75 -1.37 -9.55
CA ASP A 145 -14.50 -0.77 -9.08
C ASP A 145 -13.34 -1.76 -9.12
N ALA A 146 -13.63 -3.06 -9.20
CA ALA A 146 -12.60 -4.07 -9.33
C ALA A 146 -11.73 -3.81 -10.57
N GLY A 147 -10.42 -3.93 -10.43
CA GLY A 147 -9.50 -3.59 -11.51
C GLY A 147 -8.10 -3.24 -11.03
N THR A 148 -7.28 -2.79 -11.98
CA THR A 148 -5.90 -2.43 -11.73
C THR A 148 -5.77 -0.93 -11.48
N TYR A 149 -5.15 -0.57 -10.36
CA TYR A 149 -4.88 0.79 -9.94
C TYR A 149 -3.37 1.04 -9.92
N THR A 150 -2.94 2.09 -10.61
CA THR A 150 -1.55 2.55 -10.61
C THR A 150 -1.45 3.88 -9.87
N CYS A 151 -0.61 3.95 -8.84
CA CYS A 151 -0.14 5.23 -8.31
C CYS A 151 1.11 5.67 -9.06
N VAL A 152 1.14 6.94 -9.47
CA VAL A 152 2.18 7.52 -10.31
C VAL A 152 2.83 8.66 -9.55
N ALA A 153 4.06 8.44 -9.08
CA ALA A 153 4.86 9.43 -8.38
C ALA A 153 5.76 10.19 -9.38
N THR A 154 5.72 11.52 -9.35
CA THR A 154 6.47 12.37 -10.29
C THR A 154 7.19 13.48 -9.55
N ASN A 155 8.43 13.77 -9.95
CA ASN A 155 9.13 14.99 -9.61
C ASN A 155 10.00 15.44 -10.79
N THR A 156 10.75 16.53 -10.64
CA THR A 156 11.63 17.04 -11.70
C THR A 156 12.78 16.11 -12.06
N MET A 157 13.07 15.10 -11.22
CA MET A 157 14.12 14.12 -11.43
C MET A 157 13.63 12.84 -12.10
N GLY A 158 12.32 12.61 -12.19
CA GLY A 158 11.76 11.46 -12.89
C GLY A 158 10.37 11.05 -12.45
N LYS A 159 10.06 9.78 -12.71
CA LYS A 159 8.76 9.16 -12.50
C LYS A 159 8.94 7.74 -11.96
N ALA A 160 8.08 7.34 -11.03
CA ALA A 160 7.94 5.96 -10.58
C ALA A 160 6.45 5.57 -10.53
N GLU A 161 6.16 4.30 -10.73
CA GLU A 161 4.80 3.77 -10.72
C GLU A 161 4.71 2.56 -9.78
N GLY A 162 3.63 2.46 -9.03
CA GLY A 162 3.28 1.28 -8.23
C GLY A 162 1.89 0.82 -8.64
N THR A 163 1.72 -0.49 -8.86
CA THR A 163 0.47 -1.07 -9.34
C THR A 163 -0.06 -2.08 -8.33
N LEU A 164 -1.36 -2.03 -8.08
CA LEU A 164 -2.08 -3.02 -7.28
C LEU A 164 -3.35 -3.42 -8.01
N ARG A 165 -3.83 -4.63 -7.74
CA ARG A 165 -5.11 -5.11 -8.23
C ARG A 165 -6.12 -5.24 -7.09
N LEU A 166 -7.30 -4.69 -7.36
CA LEU A 166 -8.46 -4.73 -6.49
C LEU A 166 -9.44 -5.79 -6.97
N TYR A 167 -9.74 -6.76 -6.11
CA TYR A 167 -10.68 -7.84 -6.39
C TYR A 167 -11.99 -7.67 -5.64
N ASP A 168 -13.08 -8.07 -6.27
CA ASP A 168 -14.42 -8.08 -5.66
C ASP A 168 -14.68 -9.30 -4.75
N THR A 169 -14.13 -10.48 -5.08
CA THR A 169 -14.30 -11.67 -4.23
C THR A 169 -13.02 -12.49 -4.14
N MET A 170 -12.87 -13.25 -3.04
CA MET A 170 -11.78 -14.21 -2.89
C MET A 170 -11.81 -15.30 -3.97
N GLN A 171 -13.00 -15.61 -4.51
CA GLN A 171 -13.15 -16.55 -5.62
C GLN A 171 -12.34 -16.10 -6.85
N ASN A 172 -12.35 -14.80 -7.15
CA ASN A 172 -11.57 -14.22 -8.26
C ASN A 172 -10.06 -14.34 -8.04
N VAL A 173 -9.60 -14.24 -6.78
CA VAL A 173 -8.19 -14.45 -6.42
C VAL A 173 -7.79 -15.90 -6.60
N ILE A 174 -8.66 -16.85 -6.22
CA ILE A 174 -8.42 -18.28 -6.43
C ILE A 174 -8.36 -18.59 -7.92
N GLU A 175 -9.32 -18.11 -8.72
CA GLU A 175 -9.34 -18.32 -10.18
C GLU A 175 -8.08 -17.76 -10.85
N GLN A 176 -7.61 -16.58 -10.45
CA GLN A 176 -6.35 -16.04 -10.94
C GLN A 176 -5.14 -16.85 -10.50
N SER A 177 -5.09 -17.26 -9.23
CA SER A 177 -4.00 -18.11 -8.75
C SER A 177 -3.97 -19.47 -9.47
N VAL A 178 -5.13 -20.01 -9.88
CA VAL A 178 -5.24 -21.25 -10.66
C VAL A 178 -4.76 -21.03 -12.10
N LEU A 179 -5.08 -19.87 -12.70
CA LEU A 179 -4.65 -19.50 -14.04
C LEU A 179 -3.14 -19.27 -14.13
N ASP A 180 -2.57 -18.52 -13.17
CA ASP A 180 -1.16 -18.18 -13.14
C ASP A 180 -0.27 -19.40 -12.86
N ASN A 181 -0.78 -20.39 -12.12
CA ASN A 181 -0.05 -21.63 -11.79
C ASN A 181 -0.28 -22.77 -12.79
N ASN A 182 -0.99 -22.56 -13.92
CA ASN A 182 -1.25 -23.58 -14.94
C ASN A 182 -1.71 -24.93 -14.36
N TRP A 183 -2.60 -24.93 -13.35
CA TRP A 183 -3.17 -26.17 -12.83
C TRP A 183 -4.22 -26.69 -13.81
N LEU A 184 -3.78 -27.36 -14.88
CA LEU A 184 -4.64 -28.30 -15.58
C LEU A 184 -4.96 -29.43 -14.59
N PRO A 185 -6.24 -29.78 -14.36
CA PRO A 185 -6.54 -31.06 -13.73
C PRO A 185 -5.95 -32.14 -14.64
N THR A 186 -4.79 -32.68 -14.28
CA THR A 186 -4.29 -33.90 -14.88
C THR A 186 -5.29 -34.98 -14.54
N ALA A 187 -6.17 -35.26 -15.49
CA ALA A 187 -7.00 -36.45 -15.49
C ALA A 187 -6.06 -37.66 -15.67
N GLU A 188 -5.28 -38.00 -14.65
CA GLU A 188 -4.53 -39.24 -14.52
C GLU A 188 -3.91 -39.31 -13.12
N SER A 189 -4.74 -39.74 -12.16
CA SER A 189 -4.25 -40.62 -11.10
C SER A 189 -5.24 -41.75 -10.94
N THR A 190 -5.14 -42.73 -11.84
CA THR A 190 -5.42 -44.13 -11.49
C THR A 190 -4.36 -44.59 -10.48
N GLY A 191 -4.41 -44.01 -9.28
CA GLY A 191 -3.68 -44.48 -8.12
C GLY A 191 -4.56 -45.46 -7.38
N SER A 192 -4.40 -46.74 -7.69
CA SER A 192 -4.95 -47.85 -6.91
C SER A 192 -4.41 -47.77 -5.48
N SER A 193 -5.16 -47.13 -4.59
CA SER A 193 -5.09 -47.40 -3.17
C SER A 193 -6.50 -47.62 -2.68
N ALA A 194 -6.89 -48.89 -2.62
CA ALA A 194 -8.16 -49.34 -2.06
C ALA A 194 -8.15 -49.12 -0.54
N HIS A 195 -8.34 -47.87 -0.11
CA HIS A 195 -8.91 -47.62 1.21
C HIS A 195 -10.42 -47.68 1.05
N GLN A 196 -10.97 -48.84 1.40
CA GLN A 196 -12.42 -49.03 1.46
C GLN A 196 -13.01 -47.99 2.41
N ALA A 197 -13.90 -47.14 1.88
CA ALA A 197 -14.71 -46.27 2.69
C ALA A 197 -15.53 -47.13 3.66
N LEU A 198 -15.37 -46.86 4.95
CA LEU A 198 -16.14 -47.50 6.01
C LEU A 198 -17.64 -47.27 5.76
N PRO A 199 -18.50 -48.32 5.75
CA PRO A 199 -19.92 -48.16 5.49
C PRO A 199 -20.56 -47.25 6.56
N LEU A 200 -21.54 -46.43 6.18
CA LEU A 200 -22.30 -45.51 7.06
C LEU A 200 -22.57 -46.02 8.50
N PRO A 201 -22.97 -47.28 8.76
CA PRO A 201 -23.14 -47.78 10.13
C PRO A 201 -21.85 -47.81 10.96
N THR A 202 -20.69 -48.04 10.34
CA THR A 202 -19.39 -48.06 11.04
C THR A 202 -18.89 -46.64 11.37
N LEU A 203 -19.20 -45.65 10.53
CA LEU A 203 -18.92 -44.24 10.84
C LEU A 203 -19.80 -43.72 11.99
N ALA A 204 -21.07 -44.14 12.04
CA ALA A 204 -21.98 -43.81 13.14
C ALA A 204 -21.52 -44.43 14.48
N LEU A 205 -20.96 -45.64 14.48
CA LEU A 205 -20.36 -46.24 15.68
C LEU A 205 -19.10 -45.47 16.13
N LEU A 206 -18.24 -45.06 15.19
CA LEU A 206 -17.04 -44.28 15.48
C LEU A 206 -17.35 -42.87 16.03
N SER A 207 -18.42 -42.21 15.56
CA SER A 207 -18.85 -40.91 16.09
C SER A 207 -19.41 -40.98 17.51
N MET A 208 -19.81 -42.16 17.98
CA MET A 208 -20.32 -42.36 19.34
C MET A 208 -19.21 -42.69 20.35
N LEU A 209 -18.01 -43.05 19.91
CA LEU A 209 -16.85 -43.32 20.78
C LEU A 209 -16.52 -42.19 21.78
N PRO A 210 -16.51 -40.89 21.42
CA PRO A 210 -16.26 -39.82 22.40
C PRO A 210 -17.37 -39.70 23.45
N TYR A 211 -18.61 -40.06 23.11
CA TYR A 211 -19.74 -40.06 24.05
C TYR A 211 -19.68 -41.24 25.02
N VAL A 212 -19.24 -42.42 24.56
CA VAL A 212 -19.01 -43.59 25.43
C VAL A 212 -17.82 -43.33 26.38
N LYS A 213 -16.77 -42.65 25.90
CA LYS A 213 -15.61 -42.25 26.71
C LYS A 213 -16.00 -41.27 27.83
N ASN A 214 -16.89 -40.32 27.54
CA ASN A 214 -17.45 -39.40 28.53
C ASN A 214 -18.41 -40.08 29.51
N PHE A 215 -19.13 -41.12 29.08
CA PHE A 215 -20.02 -41.89 29.95
C PHE A 215 -19.25 -42.70 31.01
N ILE A 216 -18.12 -43.31 30.64
CA ILE A 216 -17.25 -44.07 31.58
C ILE A 216 -16.49 -43.12 32.54
N LEU A 217 -16.19 -41.90 32.12
CA LEU A 217 -15.53 -40.90 32.99
C LEU A 217 -16.48 -40.25 34.00
N SER A 218 -17.79 -40.21 33.73
CA SER A 218 -18.78 -39.68 34.68
C SER A 218 -19.06 -40.57 35.89
N SER A 219 -18.56 -41.82 35.91
CA SER A 219 -18.68 -42.74 37.07
C SER A 219 -17.48 -42.72 38.02
N LEU A 220 -16.46 -41.88 37.79
CA LEU A 220 -15.33 -41.70 38.70
C LEU A 220 -15.17 -40.22 39.03
N SER A 221 -15.94 -39.75 40.01
CA SER A 221 -15.70 -38.45 40.65
C SER A 221 -14.50 -38.55 41.58
N SER A 222 -13.35 -38.03 41.16
CA SER A 222 -12.36 -37.33 42.01
C SER A 222 -11.07 -37.19 41.22
N PHE A 223 -10.74 -35.98 40.78
CA PHE A 223 -9.39 -35.40 40.81
C PHE A 223 -9.50 -33.96 40.30
N SER A 224 -9.26 -33.02 41.22
CA SER A 224 -9.01 -31.60 40.93
C SER A 224 -7.61 -31.47 40.35
N LEU A 225 -7.46 -30.66 39.29
CA LEU A 225 -6.19 -30.02 38.93
C LEU A 225 -6.50 -28.66 38.28
N ASP A 226 -6.30 -27.62 39.08
CA ASP A 226 -5.97 -26.26 38.65
C ASP A 226 -4.71 -26.26 37.78
N MET A 227 -4.69 -25.47 36.69
CA MET A 227 -3.62 -24.48 36.41
C MET A 227 -3.73 -23.83 35.01
N ASP A 228 -3.92 -22.51 35.05
CA ASP A 228 -3.32 -21.44 34.27
C ASP A 228 -3.42 -21.40 32.72
N LEU A 229 -4.37 -20.58 32.27
CA LEU A 229 -4.30 -19.82 31.03
C LEU A 229 -3.23 -18.71 31.13
N ASN A 230 -2.02 -18.97 30.64
CA ASN A 230 -1.13 -17.92 30.11
C ASN A 230 0.06 -18.56 29.37
N ASN A 231 -0.01 -18.63 28.04
CA ASN A 231 1.14 -18.57 27.11
C ASN A 231 0.69 -18.84 25.66
N PHE A 232 0.24 -17.81 24.95
CA PHE A 232 0.27 -17.83 23.48
C PHE A 232 1.60 -17.23 23.00
N LYS A 233 2.58 -18.10 22.71
CA LYS A 233 3.78 -17.74 21.94
C LYS A 233 3.48 -17.95 20.45
N TYR A 234 3.53 -16.87 19.68
CA TYR A 234 3.54 -16.91 18.23
C TYR A 234 4.81 -17.62 17.74
N PHE A 235 4.65 -18.67 16.92
CA PHE A 235 5.75 -19.33 16.22
C PHE A 235 5.90 -18.72 14.82
N THR A 236 7.08 -18.16 14.53
CA THR A 236 7.50 -17.78 13.18
C THR A 236 8.03 -19.02 12.43
N ARG A 237 7.58 -19.19 11.18
CA ARG A 237 8.02 -20.29 10.30
C ARG A 237 9.35 -19.92 9.63
N ARG A 238 10.37 -20.78 9.79
CA ARG A 238 11.64 -20.72 9.06
C ARG A 238 11.48 -21.49 7.74
N VAL A 239 11.67 -20.80 6.61
CA VAL A 239 11.73 -21.41 5.27
C VAL A 239 13.13 -22.02 5.10
N ARG A 240 13.21 -23.25 4.57
CA ARG A 240 14.45 -23.90 4.15
C ARG A 240 14.88 -23.39 2.79
#